data_AF-A0A842JB90-F1
#
_entry.id   AF-A0A842JB90-F1
#
_cell.length_a   1.000
_cell.length_b   1.000
_cell.length_c   1.000
_cell.angle_alpha   90.00
_cell.angle_beta   90.00
_cell.angle_gamma   90.00
#
_symmetry.space_group_name_H-M   'P 1'
#
loop_
_entity.id
_entity.type
_entity.pdbx_description
1 polymer ?
#
loop_
_entity_poly.entity_id
_entity_poly.type
_entity_poly.pdbx_seq_one_letter_code
_entity_poly.pdbx_strand_id
1 'polypeptide(L)' 'MADAKKTLRVTQVKSSVGRKADQGQTLRALGLGKIGRSVEQVDNDCVRGMIFKVKHLVKVEEL' A
#
# COMPACT_ATOMS: atom_id res chain seq x y z
N MET A 1 8.34 9.94 22.21
CA MET A 1 9.28 8.83 21.90
C MET A 1 9.47 8.85 20.39
N ALA A 2 10.71 8.63 19.95
CA ALA A 2 11.19 9.00 18.63
C ALA A 2 10.68 8.07 17.52
N ASP A 3 9.65 8.47 16.79
CA ASP A 3 9.34 7.87 15.49
C ASP A 3 10.15 8.60 14.43
N ALA A 4 11.41 8.16 14.27
CA ALA A 4 12.11 8.35 13.01
C ALA A 4 11.16 7.93 11.89
N LYS A 5 10.92 8.78 10.88
CA LYS A 5 10.02 8.52 9.73
C LYS A 5 10.41 7.19 9.05
N LYS A 6 9.92 6.08 9.58
CA LYS A 6 9.99 4.77 8.93
C LYS A 6 9.13 4.90 7.69
N THR A 7 9.75 4.72 6.55
CA THR A 7 9.08 4.89 5.28
C THR A 7 8.86 3.51 4.73
N LEU A 8 7.61 3.18 4.43
CA LEU A 8 7.25 1.92 3.82
C LEU A 8 7.23 2.11 2.31
N ARG A 9 8.07 1.35 1.60
CA ARG A 9 7.95 1.23 0.16
C ARG A 9 6.90 0.18 -0.16
N VAL A 10 5.78 0.63 -0.70
CA VAL A 10 4.66 -0.23 -1.09
C VAL A 10 4.65 -0.40 -2.61
N THR A 11 4.72 -1.63 -3.08
CA THR A 11 4.72 -1.96 -4.51
C THR A 11 3.50 -2.80 -4.86
N GLN A 12 2.73 -2.41 -5.88
CA GLN A 12 1.61 -3.22 -6.35
C GLN A 12 2.12 -4.41 -7.17
N VAL A 13 1.91 -5.63 -6.68
CA VAL A 13 2.36 -6.87 -7.35
C VAL A 13 1.23 -7.59 -8.08
N LYS A 14 -0.04 -7.35 -7.72
CA LYS A 14 -1.19 -7.95 -8.39
C LYS A 14 -2.23 -6.90 -8.79
N SER A 15 -3.00 -7.24 -9.83
CA SER A 15 -4.10 -6.40 -10.31
C SER A 15 -5.27 -6.36 -9.33
N SER A 16 -6.01 -5.25 -9.33
CA SER A 16 -7.30 -5.12 -8.65
C SER A 16 -8.49 -5.64 -9.47
N VAL A 17 -8.26 -6.03 -10.74
CA VAL A 17 -9.31 -6.58 -11.61
C VAL A 17 -9.85 -7.89 -11.01
N GLY A 18 -11.17 -8.04 -10.95
CA GLY A 18 -11.83 -9.19 -10.32
C GLY A 18 -11.81 -9.18 -8.78
N ARG A 19 -11.39 -8.07 -8.15
CA ARG A 19 -11.47 -7.87 -6.70
C ARG A 19 -12.60 -6.90 -6.35
N LYS A 20 -12.96 -6.85 -5.07
CA LYS A 20 -13.97 -5.91 -4.58
C LYS A 20 -13.56 -4.46 -4.90
N ALA A 21 -14.53 -3.63 -5.26
CA ALA A 21 -14.30 -2.26 -5.71
C ALA A 21 -13.57 -1.41 -4.65
N ASP A 22 -13.82 -1.67 -3.37
CA ASP A 22 -13.20 -0.98 -2.25
C ASP A 22 -11.68 -1.23 -2.15
N GLN A 23 -11.19 -2.41 -2.53
CA GLN A 23 -9.76 -2.70 -2.61
C GLN A 23 -9.10 -1.91 -3.74
N GLY A 24 -9.78 -1.80 -4.89
CA GLY A 24 -9.33 -0.96 -6.00
C GLY A 24 -9.23 0.52 -5.63
N GLN A 25 -10.21 1.03 -4.87
CA GLN A 25 -10.17 2.40 -4.34
C GLN A 25 -9.05 2.58 -3.32
N THR A 26 -8.81 1.58 -2.45
CA THR A 26 -7.71 1.62 -1.47
C THR A 26 -6.34 1.69 -2.16
N LEU A 27 -6.13 0.90 -3.22
CA LEU A 27 -4.90 0.97 -4.01
C LEU A 27 -4.70 2.36 -4.63
N ARG A 28 -5.76 2.95 -5.22
CA ARG A 28 -5.72 4.31 -5.77
C ARG A 28 -5.41 5.36 -4.70
N ALA A 29 -6.03 5.25 -3.52
CA ALA A 29 -5.79 6.15 -2.39
C ALA A 29 -4.34 6.08 -1.88
N LEU A 30 -3.72 4.89 -1.90
CA LEU A 30 -2.30 4.70 -1.60
C LEU A 30 -1.35 5.22 -2.69
N GLY A 31 -1.88 5.74 -3.81
CA GLY A 31 -1.09 6.19 -4.97
C GLY A 31 -0.67 5.07 -5.91
N LEU A 32 -1.23 3.88 -5.74
CA LEU A 32 -1.05 2.71 -6.60
C LEU A 32 -2.13 2.70 -7.70
N GLY A 33 -1.96 1.86 -8.72
CA GLY A 33 -2.88 1.87 -9.87
C GLY A 33 -2.35 1.17 -11.11
N LYS A 34 -1.08 0.75 -11.08
CA LYS A 34 -0.44 -0.08 -12.10
C LYS A 34 0.45 -1.10 -11.40
N ILE A 35 0.46 -2.33 -11.91
CA ILE A 35 1.37 -3.38 -11.44
C ILE A 35 2.81 -2.91 -11.64
N GLY A 36 3.66 -3.13 -10.64
CA GLY A 36 5.06 -2.70 -10.60
C GLY A 36 5.27 -1.25 -10.13
N ARG A 37 4.21 -0.47 -9.93
CA ARG A 37 4.32 0.88 -9.34
C ARG A 37 4.65 0.75 -7.85
N SER A 38 5.70 1.45 -7.43
CA SER A 38 6.08 1.62 -6.03
C SER A 38 5.79 3.04 -5.56
N VAL A 39 5.33 3.18 -4.33
CA VAL A 39 5.11 4.45 -3.64
C VAL A 39 5.71 4.35 -2.24
N GLU A 40 6.38 5.41 -1.82
CA GLU A 40 6.87 5.57 -0.47
C GLU A 40 5.79 6.24 0.39
N GLN A 41 5.47 5.63 1.53
CA GLN A 41 4.47 6.13 2.45
C GLN A 41 5.03 6.16 3.87
N VAL A 42 4.60 7.14 4.65
CA VAL A 42 4.96 7.22 6.07
C VAL A 42 4.31 6.06 6.81
N ASP A 43 5.09 5.37 7.63
CA ASP A 43 4.60 4.32 8.51
C ASP A 43 3.72 4.94 9.60
N ASN A 44 2.41 4.85 9.41
CA ASN A 44 1.40 5.24 10.40
C ASN A 44 0.29 4.19 10.45
N ASP A 45 -0.45 4.15 11.56
CA ASP A 45 -1.47 3.12 11.78
C ASP A 45 -2.58 3.14 10.72
N CYS A 46 -2.92 4.32 10.18
CA CYS A 46 -3.90 4.46 9.12
C CYS A 46 -3.43 3.78 7.81
N VAL A 47 -2.18 4.04 7.41
CA VAL A 47 -1.53 3.47 6.22
C VAL A 47 -1.37 1.97 6.41
N ARG A 48 -0.94 1.50 7.59
CA ARG A 48 -0.88 0.07 7.90
C ARG A 48 -2.25 -0.60 7.76
N GLY A 49 -3.33 0.04 8.23
CA GLY A 49 -4.70 -0.46 8.07
C GLY A 49 -5.10 -0.59 6.59
N MET A 50 -4.80 0.43 5.78
CA MET A 50 -5.03 0.40 4.33
C MET A 50 -4.23 -0.72 3.65
N ILE A 51 -2.94 -0.83 3.97
CA ILE A 51 -2.05 -1.89 3.46
C ILE A 51 -2.58 -3.27 3.85
N PHE A 52 -3.00 -3.46 5.11
CA PHE A 52 -3.50 -4.75 5.59
C PHE A 52 -4.71 -5.24 4.80
N LYS A 53 -5.62 -4.32 4.44
CA LYS A 53 -6.78 -4.62 3.59
C LYS A 53 -6.37 -5.15 2.20
N VAL A 54 -5.29 -4.62 1.63
CA VAL A 54 -4.79 -4.99 0.29
C VAL A 54 -3.50 -5.81 0.31
N LYS A 55 -3.13 -6.42 1.44
CA LYS A 55 -1.83 -7.09 1.67
C LYS A 55 -1.48 -8.20 0.67
N HIS A 56 -2.49 -8.79 0.04
CA HIS A 56 -2.33 -9.85 -0.95
C HIS A 56 -2.10 -9.32 -2.38
N LEU A 57 -2.26 -8.00 -2.58
CA LEU A 57 -2.07 -7.28 -3.84
C LEU A 57 -0.78 -6.44 -3.86
N VAL A 58 -0.19 -6.20 -2.69
CA VAL A 58 1.00 -5.35 -2.53
C VAL A 58 2.14 -6.10 -1.87
N LYS A 59 3.36 -5.68 -2.17
CA LYS A 59 4.58 -6.03 -1.44
C LYS A 59 5.02 -4.80 -0.67
N VAL A 60 5.39 -4.97 0.60
CA VAL A 60 5.86 -3.89 1.48
C VAL A 60 7.31 -4.17 1.82
N GLU A 61 8.14 -3.15 1.71
CA GLU A 61 9.55 -3.15 2.09
C GLU A 61 9.76 -1.98 3.08
N GLU A 62 10.38 -2.26 4.22
CA GLU A 62 10.71 -1.24 5.23
C GLU A 62 12.02 -0.53 4.83
N LEU A 63 12.02 0.81 4.84
CA LEU A 63 13.19 1.67 4.63
C LEU A 63 13.56 2.43 5.92
#